data_AF-A0A6S7KAS2-F1
#
_entry.id   AF-A0A6S7KAS2-F1
#
_cell.length_a   1.000
_cell.length_b   1.000
_cell.length_c   1.000
_cell.angle_alpha   90.00
_cell.angle_beta   90.00
_cell.angle_gamma   90.00
#
_symmetry.space_group_name_H-M   'P 1'
#
loop_
_entity.id
_entity.type
_entity.pdbx_description
1 polymer ?
#
loop_
_entity_poly.entity_id
_entity_poly.type
_entity_poly.pdbx_seq_one_letter_code
_entity_poly.pdbx_strand_id
1 'polypeptide(L)' 'MDKCQFKQGLDKENCVRTCVSKSCYDELYSWNELEEGEIDVRLTSFKGCVVQQVREREMEQRRKEQL' A
#
# COMPACT_ATOMS: atom_id res chain seq x y z
N MET A 1 10.15 -7.43 -0.62
CA MET A 1 10.67 -6.06 -0.76
C MET A 1 11.98 -6.00 -1.55
N ASP A 2 12.81 -7.06 -1.51
CA ASP A 2 14.13 -7.13 -2.14
C ASP A 2 14.17 -6.73 -3.63
N LYS A 3 13.08 -6.98 -4.38
CA LYS A 3 12.96 -6.58 -5.79
C LYS A 3 12.85 -5.06 -6.01
N CYS A 4 12.41 -4.30 -5.02
CA CYS A 4 12.29 -2.84 -5.13
C CYS A 4 13.58 -2.11 -4.74
N GLN A 5 14.58 -2.82 -4.19
CA GLN A 5 15.84 -2.25 -3.71
C GLN A 5 16.58 -1.45 -4.79
N PHE A 6 16.58 -1.97 -6.02
CA PHE A 6 17.37 -1.42 -7.13
C PHE A 6 16.61 -0.38 -7.95
N LYS A 7 15.34 -0.10 -7.63
CA LYS A 7 14.56 0.95 -8.28
C LYS A 7 14.83 2.30 -7.63
N GLN A 8 14.59 3.39 -8.38
CA GLN A 8 14.77 4.77 -7.92
C GLN A 8 13.53 5.61 -8.22
N GLY A 9 13.42 6.77 -7.58
CA GLY A 9 12.31 7.71 -7.79
C GLY A 9 10.93 7.07 -7.62
N LEU A 10 10.00 7.48 -8.47
CA LEU A 10 8.61 6.98 -8.49
C LEU A 10 8.53 5.49 -8.74
N ASP A 11 9.43 4.95 -9.55
CA ASP A 11 9.53 3.52 -9.82
C ASP A 11 9.73 2.72 -8.53
N LYS A 12 10.57 3.25 -7.62
CA LYS A 12 10.77 2.65 -6.29
C LYS A 12 9.52 2.76 -5.44
N GLU A 13 8.89 3.94 -5.42
CA GLU A 13 7.69 4.19 -4.62
C GLU A 13 6.53 3.29 -5.05
N ASN A 14 6.23 3.22 -6.34
CA ASN A 14 5.20 2.36 -6.91
C ASN A 14 5.48 0.90 -6.57
N CYS A 15 6.71 0.43 -6.79
CA CYS A 15 7.10 -0.94 -6.44
C CYS A 15 6.88 -1.25 -4.94
N VAL A 16 7.34 -0.37 -4.06
CA VAL A 16 7.24 -0.56 -2.61
C VAL A 16 5.78 -0.57 -2.17
N ARG A 17 4.97 0.36 -2.65
CA ARG A 17 3.55 0.48 -2.28
C ARG A 17 2.75 -0.72 -2.77
N THR A 18 2.95 -1.15 -4.03
CA THR A 18 2.34 -2.38 -4.54
C THR A 18 2.78 -3.61 -3.73
N CYS A 19 4.06 -3.68 -3.30
CA CYS A 19 4.53 -4.76 -2.44
C CYS A 19 3.91 -4.76 -1.04
N VAL A 20 3.71 -3.58 -0.44
CA VAL A 20 3.12 -3.43 0.89
C VAL A 20 1.66 -3.86 0.88
N SER A 21 0.88 -3.34 -0.07
CA SER A 21 -0.47 -3.82 -0.33
C SER A 21 -0.90 -3.40 -1.72
N LYS A 22 -1.00 -4.39 -2.62
CA LYS A 22 -1.48 -4.14 -3.99
C LYS A 22 -2.90 -3.56 -3.99
N SER A 23 -3.79 -4.03 -3.14
CA SER A 23 -5.17 -3.51 -3.09
C SER A 23 -5.23 -2.05 -2.66
N CYS A 24 -4.49 -1.64 -1.61
CA CYS A 24 -4.45 -0.23 -1.22
C CYS A 24 -3.79 0.66 -2.26
N TYR A 25 -2.80 0.13 -2.99
CA TYR A 25 -2.15 0.86 -4.07
C TYR A 25 -3.14 1.09 -5.21
N ASP A 26 -3.80 0.02 -5.67
CA ASP A 26 -4.74 0.11 -6.78
C ASP A 26 -5.90 1.08 -6.46
N GLU A 27 -6.47 1.01 -5.25
CA GLU A 27 -7.56 1.90 -4.81
C GLU A 27 -7.22 3.39 -4.94
N LEU A 28 -5.95 3.78 -4.73
CA LEU A 28 -5.54 5.18 -4.69
C LEU A 28 -4.79 5.65 -5.94
N TYR A 29 -4.15 4.75 -6.66
CA TYR A 29 -3.22 5.09 -7.74
C TYR A 29 -3.57 4.44 -9.09
N SER A 30 -4.49 3.45 -9.19
CA SER A 30 -4.71 2.73 -10.46
C SER A 30 -5.40 3.55 -11.55
N TRP A 31 -6.21 4.53 -11.16
CA TRP A 31 -6.95 5.36 -12.11
C TRP A 31 -6.15 6.58 -12.56
N ASN A 32 -5.35 7.14 -11.66
CA ASN A 32 -4.45 8.25 -11.94
C ASN A 32 -3.14 7.99 -11.21
N GLU A 33 -2.09 7.62 -11.93
CA GLU A 33 -0.79 7.36 -11.32
C GLU A 33 -0.19 8.66 -10.76
N LEU A 34 0.90 8.55 -10.00
CA LEU A 34 1.65 9.73 -9.55
C LEU A 34 2.71 10.03 -10.60
N GLU A 35 2.79 11.28 -11.07
CA GLU A 35 3.74 11.70 -12.09
C GLU A 35 4.99 12.37 -11.49
N GLU A 36 6.09 12.42 -12.25
CA GLU A 36 7.33 13.05 -11.78
C GLU A 36 7.13 14.54 -11.49
N GLY A 37 7.49 14.97 -10.28
CA GLY A 37 7.33 16.34 -9.83
C GLY A 37 5.98 16.64 -9.15
N GLU A 38 5.03 15.69 -9.14
CA GLU A 38 3.79 15.85 -8.38
C GLU A 38 3.99 15.67 -6.87
N ILE A 39 3.19 16.38 -6.08
CA ILE A 39 3.12 16.19 -4.63
C ILE A 39 2.13 15.07 -4.32
N ASP A 40 2.59 14.02 -3.66
CA ASP A 40 1.73 12.91 -3.28
C ASP A 40 0.86 13.22 -2.04
N VAL A 41 -0.31 13.79 -2.28
CA VAL A 41 -1.32 14.05 -1.25
C VAL A 41 -2.04 12.79 -0.75
N ARG A 42 -1.86 11.65 -1.43
CA ARG A 42 -2.60 10.39 -1.16
C ARG A 42 -1.85 9.46 -0.20
N LEU A 43 -0.58 9.75 0.08
CA LEU A 43 0.27 8.91 0.93
C LEU A 43 -0.33 8.62 2.32
N THR A 44 -1.00 9.60 2.94
CA THR A 44 -1.65 9.41 4.24
C THR A 44 -2.81 8.43 4.15
N SER A 45 -3.64 8.55 3.10
CA SER A 45 -4.73 7.61 2.83
C SER A 45 -4.21 6.20 2.58
N PHE A 46 -3.10 6.06 1.83
CA PHE A 46 -2.47 4.76 1.60
C PHE A 46 -2.05 4.08 2.90
N LYS A 47 -1.37 4.82 3.80
CA LYS A 47 -1.00 4.30 5.13
C LYS A 47 -2.24 3.89 5.93
N GLY A 48 -3.30 4.70 5.89
CA GLY A 48 -4.58 4.40 6.54
C GLY A 48 -5.20 3.09 6.06
N CYS A 49 -5.28 2.90 4.74
CA CYS A 49 -5.78 1.66 4.13
C CYS A 49 -4.97 0.44 4.59
N VAL A 50 -3.63 0.52 4.59
CA VAL A 50 -2.77 -0.59 5.00
C VAL A 50 -2.98 -0.95 6.47
N VAL A 51 -3.04 0.05 7.36
CA VAL A 51 -3.30 -0.18 8.79
C VAL A 51 -4.66 -0.82 9.02
N GLN A 52 -5.68 -0.36 8.29
CA GLN A 52 -7.02 -0.94 8.37
C GLN A 52 -7.02 -2.41 7.93
N GLN A 53 -6.38 -2.74 6.80
CA GLN A 53 -6.27 -4.12 6.33
C GLN A 53 -5.56 -5.03 7.34
N VAL A 54 -4.49 -4.56 7.99
CA VAL A 54 -3.80 -5.34 9.03
C VAL A 54 -4.71 -5.60 10.21
N ARG A 55 -5.41 -4.56 10.71
CA ARG A 55 -6.36 -4.69 11.82
C ARG A 55 -7.48 -5.68 11.51
N GLU A 56 -8.04 -5.62 10.30
CA GLU A 56 -9.09 -6.55 9.86
C GLU A 56 -8.60 -8.00 9.84
N ARG A 57 -7.39 -8.25 9.35
CA ARG A 57 -6.79 -9.59 9.37
C ARG A 57 -6.56 -10.09 10.79
N GLU A 58 -6.07 -9.23 11.68
CA GLU A 58 -5.88 -9.59 13.09
C GLU A 58 -7.21 -9.90 13.80
N MET A 59 -8.25 -9.08 13.57
CA MET A 59 -9.59 -9.33 14.12
C MET A 59 -10.17 -10.65 13.61
N GLU A 60 -10.03 -10.92 12.31
CA GLU A 60 -10.48 -12.17 11.70
C GLU A 60 -9.76 -13.38 12.29
N GLN A 61 -8.44 -13.28 12.50
CA GLN A 61 -7.66 -14.34 13.10
C GLN A 61 -8.11 -14.61 14.54
N ARG A 62 -8.29 -13.56 15.36
CA ARG A 62 -8.81 -13.69 16.73
C ARG A 62 -10.22 -14.32 16.77
N ARG A 63 -11.07 -13.97 15.81
CA ARG A 63 -12.41 -14.57 15.69
C ARG A 63 -12.34 -16.07 15.41
N LYS A 64 -11.42 -16.50 14.53
CA LYS A 64 -11.20 -17.91 14.23
C LYS A 64 -10.61 -18.68 15.41
N GLU A 65 -9.82 -18.05 16.26
CA GLU A 65 -9.27 -18.65 17.48
C GLU A 65 -10.33 -18.85 18.59
N GLN A 66 -11.51 -18.23 18.46
CA GLN A 66 -12.64 -18.36 19.40
C GLN A 66 -13.71 -19.38 18.94
N LEU A 67 -13.55 -19.99 17.76
CA LEU A 67 -14.42 -21.03 17.19
C LEU A 67 -13.79 -22.41 17.36
#